data_AF-A0A0F9NKY6-F1
#
_entry.id   AF-A0A0F9NKY6-F1
#
_cell.length_a   1.000
_cell.length_b   1.000
_cell.length_c   1.000
_cell.angle_alpha   90.00
_cell.angle_beta   90.00
_cell.angle_gamma   90.00
#
_symmetry.space_group_name_H-M   'P 1'
#
loop_
_entity.id
_entity.type
_entity.pdbx_description
1 polymer ?
#
loop_
_entity_poly.entity_id
_entity_poly.type
_entity_poly.pdbx_seq_one_letter_code
_entity_poly.pdbx_strand_id
1 'polypeptide(L)'
;MKVLICGAAPRKGVGGWKNPWPIIRELRNLPSASIIIHGNAKGADKLAGELAYGLGFRVISVNAEWSRYGRGAGPIRNKKMLSMKPDLVLAFHEDISKSKGTKDMVTIARKAGIEIKVFSS
;
A
#
# COMPACT_ATOMS: atom_id res chain seq x y z
N MET A 1 -7.93 -3.29 14.07
CA MET A 1 -7.78 -3.91 12.73
C MET A 1 -6.43 -3.53 12.12
N LYS A 2 -5.94 -4.30 11.16
CA LYS A 2 -4.74 -4.01 10.37
C LYS A 2 -5.16 -3.61 8.96
N VAL A 3 -4.66 -2.48 8.48
CA VAL A 3 -4.96 -1.97 7.14
C VAL A 3 -3.66 -1.86 6.36
N LEU A 4 -3.60 -2.52 5.21
CA LEU A 4 -2.47 -2.44 4.30
C LEU A 4 -2.75 -1.38 3.25
N ILE A 5 -1.87 -0.39 3.11
CA ILE A 5 -1.96 0.65 2.10
C ILE A 5 -0.82 0.49 1.08
N CYS A 6 -1.15 0.51 -0.20
CA CYS A 6 -0.17 0.37 -1.28
C CYS A 6 -0.47 1.27 -2.49
N GLY A 7 0.58 1.70 -3.17
CA GLY A 7 0.54 2.53 -4.37
C GLY A 7 1.87 3.23 -4.61
N ALA A 8 2.35 3.17 -5.86
CA ALA A 8 3.66 3.71 -6.23
C ALA A 8 3.56 5.17 -6.74
N ALA A 9 4.69 5.87 -6.72
CA ALA A 9 4.83 7.19 -7.28
C ALA A 9 4.74 7.13 -8.82
N PRO A 10 4.29 8.22 -9.46
CA PRO A 10 4.23 8.34 -10.91
C PRO A 10 5.53 7.98 -11.60
N ARG A 11 5.45 7.10 -12.60
CA ARG A 11 6.53 6.82 -13.55
C ARG A 11 6.07 7.10 -14.97
N LYS A 12 7.00 7.54 -15.83
CA LYS A 12 6.73 7.82 -17.25
C LYS A 12 6.07 6.62 -17.92
N GLY A 13 4.90 6.84 -18.51
CA GLY A 13 4.10 5.80 -19.18
C GLY A 13 3.34 4.83 -18.27
N VAL A 14 3.48 4.93 -16.95
CA VAL A 14 2.82 4.03 -15.96
C VAL A 14 1.79 4.78 -15.12
N GLY A 15 1.99 6.07 -14.85
CA GLY A 15 1.20 6.81 -13.87
C GLY A 15 1.59 6.45 -12.43
N GLY A 16 0.86 6.96 -11.45
CA GLY A 16 1.07 6.65 -10.03
C GLY A 16 0.15 7.42 -9.10
N TRP A 17 0.57 7.65 -7.86
CA TRP A 17 -0.24 8.37 -6.88
C TRP A 17 0.57 9.43 -6.12
N LYS A 18 0.03 10.64 -6.04
CA LYS A 18 0.59 11.77 -5.28
C LYS A 18 -0.44 12.54 -4.45
N ASN A 19 -1.73 12.30 -4.63
CA ASN A 19 -2.77 13.07 -3.97
C ASN A 19 -2.97 12.58 -2.52
N PRO A 20 -2.64 13.37 -1.48
CA PRO A 20 -2.81 12.93 -0.11
C PRO A 20 -4.28 12.83 0.32
N TRP A 21 -5.19 13.58 -0.31
CA TRP A 21 -6.54 13.77 0.21
C TRP A 21 -7.38 12.49 0.28
N PRO A 22 -7.42 11.63 -0.75
CA PRO A 22 -8.17 10.38 -0.62
C PRO A 22 -7.55 9.44 0.43
N ILE A 23 -6.23 9.45 0.60
CA ILE A 23 -5.56 8.67 1.65
C ILE A 23 -5.99 9.17 3.04
N ILE A 24 -5.97 10.49 3.27
CA ILE A 24 -6.42 11.10 4.54
C ILE A 24 -7.89 10.75 4.81
N ARG A 25 -8.75 10.84 3.79
CA ARG A 25 -10.17 10.51 3.92
C ARG A 25 -10.37 9.07 4.39
N GLU A 26 -9.70 8.12 3.75
CA GLU A 26 -9.82 6.71 4.16
C GLU A 26 -9.24 6.48 5.56
N LEU A 27 -8.08 7.06 5.89
CA LEU A 27 -7.47 6.95 7.22
C LEU A 27 -8.41 7.46 8.32
N ARG A 28 -9.09 8.59 8.10
CA ARG A 28 -10.04 9.15 9.09
C ARG A 28 -11.28 8.30 9.32
N ASN A 29 -11.62 7.42 8.39
CA ASN A 29 -12.74 6.49 8.53
C ASN A 29 -12.35 5.18 9.23
N LEU A 30 -11.07 4.99 9.57
CA LEU A 30 -10.60 3.81 10.29
C LEU A 30 -10.74 3.99 11.81
N PRO A 31 -10.96 2.89 12.56
CA PRO A 31 -10.86 2.93 14.03
C PRO A 31 -9.47 3.44 14.45
N SER A 32 -9.40 4.36 15.42
CA SER A 32 -8.15 4.98 15.87
C SER A 32 -7.08 3.98 16.33
N ALA A 33 -7.48 2.82 16.87
CA ALA A 33 -6.59 1.73 17.27
C ALA A 33 -6.07 0.86 16.10
N SER A 34 -6.29 1.27 14.85
CA SER A 34 -5.83 0.52 13.68
C SER A 34 -4.31 0.54 13.52
N ILE A 35 -3.77 -0.50 12.89
CA ILE A 35 -2.35 -0.61 12.52
C ILE A 35 -2.25 -0.46 11.01
N ILE A 36 -1.47 0.51 10.55
CA ILE A 36 -1.26 0.78 9.12
C ILE A 36 0.03 0.10 8.66
N ILE A 37 -0.09 -0.75 7.64
CA ILE A 37 1.03 -1.47 7.03
C ILE A 37 1.26 -0.88 5.64
N HIS A 38 2.50 -0.53 5.31
CA HIS A 38 2.86 -0.03 3.99
C HIS A 38 4.26 -0.46 3.59
N GLY A 39 4.59 -0.40 2.30
CA GLY A 39 5.84 -0.96 1.79
C GLY A 39 6.95 0.07 1.55
N ASN A 40 6.81 1.27 2.11
CA ASN A 40 7.77 2.37 2.04
C ASN A 40 8.26 2.72 0.61
N ALA A 41 7.47 2.41 -0.42
CA ALA A 41 7.75 2.89 -1.77
C ALA A 41 7.46 4.39 -1.87
N LYS A 42 8.17 5.11 -2.73
CA LYS A 42 7.77 6.49 -3.11
C LYS A 42 6.33 6.43 -3.64
N GLY A 43 5.49 7.42 -3.32
CA GLY A 43 4.08 7.49 -3.74
C GLY A 43 3.12 7.30 -2.58
N ALA A 44 1.99 6.62 -2.83
CA ALA A 44 0.97 6.37 -1.81
C ALA A 44 1.52 5.61 -0.60
N ASP A 45 2.42 4.62 -0.79
CA ASP A 45 3.05 3.92 0.34
C ASP A 45 3.72 4.90 1.31
N LYS A 46 4.53 5.84 0.82
CA LYS A 46 5.24 6.81 1.66
C LYS A 46 4.28 7.82 2.29
N LEU A 47 3.37 8.38 1.48
CA LEU A 47 2.36 9.34 1.95
C LEU A 47 1.47 8.73 3.03
N ALA A 48 1.00 7.50 2.84
CA ALA A 48 0.17 6.81 3.81
C ALA A 48 0.88 6.59 5.14
N GLY A 49 2.17 6.24 5.13
CA GLY A 49 2.96 6.09 6.34
C GLY A 49 3.10 7.41 7.12
N GLU A 50 3.43 8.50 6.42
CA GLU A 50 3.59 9.83 7.03
C GLU A 50 2.26 10.37 7.58
N LEU A 51 1.18 10.28 6.80
CA LEU A 51 -0.14 10.74 7.19
C LEU A 51 -0.73 9.91 8.33
N ALA A 52 -0.58 8.58 8.29
CA ALA A 52 -1.05 7.71 9.36
C ALA A 52 -0.32 7.99 10.68
N TYR A 53 1.00 8.19 10.62
CA TYR A 53 1.79 8.55 11.79
C TYR A 53 1.33 9.90 12.37
N GLY A 54 1.13 10.92 11.51
CA GLY A 54 0.63 12.24 11.94
C GLY A 54 -0.78 12.21 12.52
N LEU A 55 -1.61 11.22 12.15
CA LEU A 55 -2.95 11.00 12.71
C LEU A 55 -2.94 10.10 13.98
N GLY A 56 -1.76 9.68 14.46
CA GLY A 56 -1.62 8.89 15.69
C GLY A 56 -1.78 7.37 15.52
N PHE A 57 -1.84 6.86 14.30
CA PHE A 57 -1.89 5.41 14.07
C PHE A 57 -0.55 4.74 14.37
N ARG A 58 -0.61 3.46 14.75
CA ARG A 58 0.58 2.60 14.73
C ARG A 58 0.93 2.28 13.27
N VAL A 59 2.17 2.55 12.87
CA VAL A 59 2.62 2.34 11.48
C VAL A 59 3.69 1.26 11.43
N ILE A 60 3.57 0.35 10.46
CA ILE A 60 4.56 -0.67 10.14
C ILE A 60 5.00 -0.51 8.69
N SER A 61 6.24 -0.06 8.50
CA SER A 61 6.87 0.04 7.19
C SER A 61 7.66 -1.22 6.85
N VAL A 62 7.44 -1.80 5.67
CA VAL A 62 8.17 -2.98 5.19
C VAL A 62 8.98 -2.65 3.94
N ASN A 63 10.29 -2.55 4.09
CA ASN A 63 11.20 -2.24 2.99
C ASN A 63 11.40 -3.43 2.05
N ALA A 64 11.54 -3.15 0.75
CA ALA A 64 12.00 -4.13 -0.22
C ALA A 64 13.54 -4.22 -0.22
N GLU A 65 14.07 -5.43 -0.08
CA GLU A 65 15.51 -5.72 -0.05
C GLU A 65 16.09 -5.80 -1.48
N TRP A 66 16.10 -4.66 -2.19
CA TRP A 66 16.55 -4.60 -3.60
C TRP A 66 17.98 -5.09 -3.81
N SER A 67 18.90 -4.77 -2.90
CA SER A 67 20.30 -5.22 -2.99
C SER A 67 20.45 -6.74 -2.91
N ARG A 68 19.51 -7.43 -2.24
CA ARG A 68 19.57 -8.88 -2.03
C ARG A 68 18.83 -9.67 -3.11
N TYR A 69 17.65 -9.20 -3.52
CA TYR A 69 16.75 -9.97 -4.39
C TYR A 69 16.49 -9.33 -5.75
N GLY A 70 17.10 -8.18 -6.04
CA GLY A 70 16.89 -7.45 -7.29
C GLY A 70 15.41 -7.25 -7.60
N ARG A 71 14.98 -7.60 -8.81
CA ARG A 71 13.58 -7.45 -9.26
C ARG A 71 12.57 -8.24 -8.41
N GLY A 72 12.99 -9.29 -7.71
CA GLY A 72 12.14 -10.09 -6.83
C GLY A 72 11.85 -9.43 -5.48
N ALA A 73 12.57 -8.38 -5.10
CA ALA A 73 12.43 -7.73 -3.79
C ALA A 73 11.03 -7.16 -3.56
N GLY A 74 10.39 -6.62 -4.60
CA GLY A 74 9.02 -6.09 -4.54
C GLY A 74 7.99 -7.16 -4.17
N PRO A 75 7.82 -8.21 -4.98
CA PRO A 75 6.91 -9.32 -4.67
C PRO A 75 7.18 -10.00 -3.32
N ILE A 76 8.45 -10.19 -2.94
CA ILE A 76 8.81 -10.76 -1.62
C ILE A 76 8.31 -9.85 -0.49
N ARG A 77 8.55 -8.53 -0.59
CA ARG A 77 8.02 -7.55 0.35
C ARG A 77 6.49 -7.54 0.39
N ASN A 78 5.82 -7.65 -0.76
CA ASN A 78 4.37 -7.73 -0.83
C ASN A 78 3.82 -8.94 -0.07
N LYS A 79 4.40 -10.12 -0.27
CA LYS A 79 4.06 -11.33 0.49
C LYS A 79 4.30 -11.16 1.99
N LYS A 80 5.40 -10.51 2.38
CA LYS A 80 5.71 -10.21 3.79
C LYS A 80 4.67 -9.28 4.43
N MET A 81 4.21 -8.25 3.72
CA MET A 81 3.12 -7.41 4.22
C MET A 81 1.80 -8.18 4.33
N LEU A 82 1.48 -9.03 3.34
CA LEU A 82 0.27 -9.85 3.36
C LEU A 82 0.28 -10.88 4.50
N SER A 83 1.43 -11.49 4.80
CA SER A 83 1.56 -12.47 5.89
C SER A 83 1.32 -11.88 7.27
N MET A 84 1.30 -10.55 7.40
CA MET A 84 0.91 -9.87 8.63
C MET A 84 -0.61 -9.92 8.89
N LYS A 85 -1.37 -10.52 7.95
CA LYS A 85 -2.83 -10.71 8.00
C LYS A 85 -3.57 -9.39 8.11
N PRO A 86 -3.49 -8.50 7.10
CA PRO A 86 -4.33 -7.30 7.08
C PRO A 86 -5.80 -7.70 6.93
N ASP A 87 -6.68 -6.95 7.57
CA ASP A 87 -8.13 -7.11 7.47
C ASP A 87 -8.66 -6.40 6.21
N LEU A 88 -7.97 -5.34 5.77
CA LEU A 88 -8.35 -4.49 4.64
C LEU A 88 -7.11 -4.06 3.84
N VAL A 89 -7.22 -4.04 2.51
CA VAL A 89 -6.23 -3.46 1.59
C VAL A 89 -6.81 -2.22 0.91
N LEU A 90 -6.10 -1.09 1.01
CA LEU A 90 -6.37 0.12 0.25
C LEU A 90 -5.30 0.29 -0.83
N ALA A 91 -5.70 0.16 -2.09
CA ALA A 91 -4.81 0.24 -3.25
C ALA A 91 -5.05 1.54 -4.02
N PHE A 92 -4.04 2.40 -4.08
CA PHE A 92 -4.10 3.71 -4.72
C PHE A 92 -3.25 3.74 -5.98
N HIS A 93 -3.87 3.91 -7.15
CA HIS A 93 -3.18 4.07 -8.43
C HIS A 93 -4.12 4.56 -9.52
N GLU A 94 -3.69 5.51 -10.36
CA GLU A 94 -4.42 5.97 -11.57
C GLU A 94 -4.88 4.78 -12.44
N ASP A 95 -3.94 3.91 -12.80
CA ASP A 95 -4.20 2.71 -13.59
C ASP A 95 -3.49 1.46 -13.01
N ILE A 96 -4.22 0.64 -12.25
CA ILE A 96 -3.65 -0.58 -11.64
C ILE A 96 -3.11 -1.55 -12.69
N SER A 97 -3.68 -1.58 -13.91
CA SER A 97 -3.24 -2.50 -14.95
C SER A 97 -1.78 -2.27 -15.35
N LYS A 98 -1.30 -1.02 -15.23
CA LYS A 98 0.07 -0.59 -15.50
C LYS A 98 0.99 -0.70 -14.28
N SER A 99 0.45 -0.74 -13.06
CA SER A 99 1.24 -0.87 -11.84
C SER A 99 1.54 -2.33 -11.48
N LYS A 100 2.67 -2.86 -11.97
CA LYS A 100 3.09 -4.24 -11.64
C LYS A 100 3.08 -4.53 -10.14
N GLY A 101 3.55 -3.60 -9.32
CA GLY A 101 3.66 -3.77 -7.86
C GLY A 101 2.31 -3.70 -7.12
N THR A 102 1.46 -2.72 -7.47
CA THR A 102 0.12 -2.59 -6.86
C THR A 102 -0.80 -3.72 -7.33
N LYS A 103 -0.74 -4.08 -8.62
CA LYS A 103 -1.47 -5.21 -9.19
C LYS A 103 -1.11 -6.54 -8.52
N ASP A 104 0.19 -6.76 -8.26
CA ASP A 104 0.65 -7.93 -7.51
C ASP A 104 0.00 -7.99 -6.12
N MET A 105 0.03 -6.89 -5.34
CA MET A 105 -0.63 -6.83 -4.02
C MET A 105 -2.12 -7.12 -4.09
N VAL A 106 -2.86 -6.46 -5.00
CA VAL A 106 -4.31 -6.70 -5.18
C VAL A 106 -4.59 -8.16 -5.55
N THR A 107 -3.75 -8.76 -6.39
CA THR A 107 -3.92 -10.16 -6.82
C THR A 107 -3.73 -11.12 -5.66
N ILE A 108 -2.66 -10.96 -4.87
CA ILE A 108 -2.40 -11.87 -3.74
C ILE A 108 -3.41 -11.66 -2.59
N ALA A 109 -3.86 -10.43 -2.35
CA ALA A 109 -4.89 -10.13 -1.35
C ALA A 109 -6.24 -10.75 -1.72
N ARG A 110 -6.62 -10.69 -3.01
CA ARG A 110 -7.88 -11.27 -3.48
C ARG A 110 -7.87 -12.79 -3.35
N LYS A 111 -6.75 -13.43 -3.68
CA LYS A 111 -6.56 -14.88 -3.47
C LYS A 111 -6.63 -15.28 -2.00
N ALA A 112 -6.24 -14.39 -1.10
CA ALA A 112 -6.31 -14.61 0.34
C ALA A 112 -7.69 -14.27 0.95
N GLY A 113 -8.67 -13.84 0.15
CA GLY A 113 -10.02 -13.50 0.62
C GLY A 113 -10.09 -12.22 1.47
N ILE A 114 -9.09 -11.34 1.36
CA ILE A 114 -9.03 -10.08 2.12
C ILE A 114 -9.88 -9.02 1.42
N GLU A 115 -10.54 -8.15 2.17
CA GLU A 115 -11.28 -7.01 1.63
C GLU A 115 -10.33 -6.03 0.93
N ILE A 116 -10.68 -5.56 -0.27
CA ILE A 116 -9.83 -4.66 -1.06
C ILE A 116 -10.67 -3.50 -1.58
N LYS A 117 -10.20 -2.28 -1.34
CA LYS A 117 -10.71 -1.06 -1.98
C LYS A 117 -9.66 -0.49 -2.92
N VAL A 118 -10.06 -0.23 -4.16
CA VAL A 118 -9.22 0.32 -5.21
C VAL A 118 -9.62 1.78 -5.46
N PHE A 119 -8.63 2.66 -5.52
CA PHE A 119 -8.79 4.08 -5.80
C PHE A 119 -8.01 4.45 -7.04
N SER A 120 -8.73 4.95 -8.04
CA SER A 120 -8.20 5.53 -9.27
C SER A 120 -8.56 7.01 -9.34
N SER A 121 -7.75 7.79 -10.05
CA SER A 121 -7.98 9.21 -10.34
C SER A 121 -7.93 9.45 -11.84
#